data_AF-A0A8T7M868-F1
#
_entry.id   AF-A0A8T7M868-F1
#
_cell.length_a   1.000
_cell.length_b   1.000
_cell.length_c   1.000
_cell.angle_alpha   90.00
_cell.angle_beta   90.00
_cell.angle_gamma   90.00
#
_symmetry.space_group_name_H-M   'P 1'
#
loop_
_entity.id
_entity.type
_entity.pdbx_description
1 polymer ?
#
loop_
_entity_poly.entity_id
_entity_poly.type
_entity_poly.pdbx_seq_one_letter_code
_entity_poly.pdbx_strand_id
1 'polypeptide(L)'
;MVISAAPSKGKKPKGPRPKHVPQRTCIACRSTDAKRGFTRLVRTPEGKVEIDPTGKKAGRGAYLCSVSECWKKGLEKKAVENALKVTIDLETRQHLGEFGEALPERSAVEVE
;
A
#
# COMPACT_ATOMS: atom_id res chain seq x y z
N MET A 1 59.25 -40.06 -7.85
CA MET A 1 58.68 -38.74 -7.51
C MET A 1 57.24 -38.73 -7.98
N VAL A 2 56.27 -38.99 -7.10
CA VAL A 2 54.83 -38.92 -7.43
C VAL A 2 54.29 -37.59 -6.90
N ILE A 3 54.04 -36.65 -7.81
CA ILE A 3 53.37 -35.39 -7.50
C ILE A 3 51.87 -35.62 -7.61
N SER A 4 51.23 -35.91 -6.48
CA SER A 4 49.78 -35.96 -6.36
C SER A 4 49.23 -34.53 -6.36
N ALA A 5 48.54 -34.14 -7.44
CA ALA A 5 47.81 -32.89 -7.52
C ALA A 5 46.44 -33.02 -6.82
N ALA A 6 46.16 -32.12 -5.87
CA ALA A 6 44.87 -32.05 -5.19
C ALA A 6 43.78 -31.41 -6.09
N PRO A 7 42.52 -31.86 -6.03
CA PRO A 7 41.46 -31.30 -6.85
C PRO A 7 40.98 -29.94 -6.33
N SER A 8 41.01 -28.93 -7.20
CA SER A 8 40.54 -27.57 -6.94
C SER A 8 39.02 -27.56 -6.71
N LYS A 9 38.60 -27.18 -5.50
CA LYS A 9 37.18 -27.00 -5.14
C LYS A 9 36.55 -25.87 -5.96
N GLY A 10 35.72 -26.22 -6.95
CA GLY A 10 34.93 -25.28 -7.74
C GLY A 10 33.93 -24.52 -6.89
N LYS A 11 33.84 -23.19 -7.06
CA LYS A 11 32.85 -22.33 -6.41
C LYS A 11 31.45 -22.65 -6.95
N LYS A 12 30.52 -23.06 -6.09
CA LYS A 12 29.10 -23.24 -6.45
C LYS A 12 28.48 -21.89 -6.86
N PRO A 13 27.66 -21.82 -7.93
CA PRO A 13 27.01 -20.59 -8.34
C PRO A 13 25.97 -20.15 -7.29
N LYS A 14 25.93 -18.85 -6.97
CA LYS A 14 24.93 -18.26 -6.07
C LYS A 14 23.60 -18.14 -6.82
N GLY A 15 22.54 -18.73 -6.28
CA GLY A 15 21.18 -18.63 -6.83
C GLY A 15 20.62 -17.20 -6.81
N PRO A 16 19.47 -16.96 -7.46
CA PRO A 16 18.87 -15.64 -7.56
C PRO A 16 18.52 -15.08 -6.17
N ARG A 17 18.87 -13.81 -5.94
CA ARG A 17 18.55 -13.11 -4.68
C ARG A 17 17.04 -12.96 -4.55
N PRO A 18 16.43 -13.24 -3.37
CA PRO A 18 15.02 -12.99 -3.13
C PRO A 18 14.68 -11.53 -3.45
N LYS A 19 13.61 -11.32 -4.23
CA LYS A 19 13.16 -9.96 -4.58
C LYS A 19 12.50 -9.33 -3.36
N HIS A 20 12.92 -8.12 -3.01
CA HIS A 20 12.30 -7.34 -1.95
C HIS A 20 10.84 -7.03 -2.30
N VAL A 21 9.91 -7.32 -1.37
CA VAL A 21 8.49 -6.99 -1.50
C VAL A 21 8.24 -5.64 -0.83
N PRO A 22 7.88 -4.60 -1.59
CA PRO A 22 7.62 -3.29 -1.03
C PRO A 22 6.43 -3.30 -0.06
N GLN A 23 6.65 -2.76 1.14
CA GLN A 23 5.61 -2.61 2.16
C GLN A 23 4.88 -1.27 2.02
N ARG A 24 3.64 -1.21 2.50
CA ARG A 24 2.76 -0.02 2.48
C ARG A 24 2.20 0.20 3.86
N THR A 25 2.02 1.46 4.23
CA THR A 25 1.51 1.83 5.56
C THR A 25 0.18 2.56 5.42
N CYS A 26 -0.83 2.10 6.18
CA CYS A 26 -2.12 2.76 6.27
C CYS A 26 -1.97 4.15 6.91
N ILE A 27 -2.51 5.19 6.29
CA ILE A 27 -2.50 6.53 6.91
C ILE A 27 -3.43 6.65 8.13
N ALA A 28 -4.45 5.79 8.23
CA ALA A 28 -5.43 5.81 9.32
C ALA A 28 -5.01 4.98 10.54
N CYS A 29 -4.71 3.69 10.34
CA CYS A 29 -4.39 2.76 11.43
C CYS A 29 -2.90 2.47 11.59
N ARG A 30 -2.04 2.98 10.70
CA ARG A 30 -0.58 2.79 10.71
C ARG A 30 -0.09 1.34 10.60
N SER A 31 -0.97 0.37 10.31
CA SER A 31 -0.55 -1.00 9.97
C SER A 31 0.27 -0.99 8.68
N THR A 32 1.20 -1.94 8.58
CA THR A 32 2.08 -2.10 7.43
C THR A 32 1.96 -3.50 6.84
N ASP A 33 1.75 -3.60 5.53
CA ASP A 33 1.61 -4.88 4.82
C ASP A 33 1.97 -4.70 3.32
N ALA A 34 1.95 -5.78 2.54
CA ALA A 34 2.10 -5.75 1.09
C ALA A 34 0.91 -5.04 0.40
N LYS A 35 1.06 -4.73 -0.89
CA LYS A 35 0.09 -3.94 -1.69
C LYS A 35 -1.36 -4.46 -1.64
N ARG A 36 -1.59 -5.77 -1.50
CA ARG A 36 -2.91 -6.41 -1.69
C ARG A 36 -3.99 -5.92 -0.72
N GLY A 37 -3.63 -5.57 0.52
CA GLY A 37 -4.58 -5.13 1.54
C GLY A 37 -4.88 -3.63 1.55
N PHE A 38 -4.39 -2.87 0.56
CA PHE A 38 -4.52 -1.41 0.54
C PHE A 38 -5.14 -0.87 -0.74
N THR A 39 -5.98 0.13 -0.58
CA THR A 39 -6.45 1.02 -1.64
C THR A 39 -5.60 2.28 -1.64
N ARG A 40 -5.09 2.66 -2.82
CA ARG A 40 -4.34 3.91 -2.99
C ARG A 40 -5.32 5.05 -3.27
N LEU A 41 -5.12 6.16 -2.58
CA LEU A 41 -5.69 7.47 -2.92
C LEU A 41 -4.59 8.32 -3.55
N VAL A 42 -4.93 9.09 -4.57
CA VAL A 42 -3.99 9.98 -5.25
C VAL A 42 -4.55 11.40 -5.30
N ARG A 43 -3.70 12.38 -5.01
CA ARG A 43 -3.97 13.77 -5.37
C ARG A 43 -3.42 14.01 -6.77
N THR A 44 -4.31 14.23 -7.73
CA THR A 44 -3.95 14.52 -9.12
C THR A 44 -3.28 15.90 -9.24
N PRO A 45 -2.61 16.20 -10.36
CA PRO A 45 -2.04 17.53 -10.61
C PRO A 45 -3.09 18.66 -10.53
N GLU A 46 -4.35 18.36 -10.84
CA GLU A 46 -5.49 19.28 -10.77
C GLU A 46 -5.94 19.53 -9.31
N GLY A 47 -5.31 18.89 -8.34
CA GLY A 47 -5.61 19.07 -6.91
C GLY A 47 -6.80 18.25 -6.41
N LYS A 48 -7.37 17.37 -7.24
CA LYS A 48 -8.48 16.49 -6.83
C LYS A 48 -7.97 15.20 -6.19
N VAL A 49 -8.71 14.66 -5.23
CA VAL A 49 -8.41 13.36 -4.62
C VAL A 49 -9.24 12.28 -5.30
N GLU A 50 -8.58 11.25 -5.79
CA GLU A 50 -9.22 10.14 -6.46
C GLU A 50 -8.75 8.78 -5.92
N ILE A 51 -9.61 7.78 -6.08
CA ILE A 51 -9.30 6.39 -5.80
C ILE A 51 -8.49 5.82 -6.99
N ASP A 52 -7.36 5.19 -6.70
CA ASP A 52 -6.46 4.61 -7.70
C ASP A 52 -6.13 3.13 -7.39
N PRO A 53 -6.99 2.18 -7.78
CA PRO A 53 -6.69 0.76 -7.61
C PRO A 53 -5.49 0.31 -8.46
N THR A 54 -5.20 1.01 -9.56
CA THR A 54 -4.13 0.64 -10.49
C THR A 54 -2.74 0.96 -9.93
N GLY A 55 -2.63 2.02 -9.15
CA GLY A 55 -1.38 2.56 -8.64
C GLY A 55 -0.54 3.30 -9.70
N LYS A 56 -1.13 3.63 -10.86
CA LYS A 56 -0.44 4.24 -11.99
C LYS A 56 -0.72 5.74 -12.14
N LYS A 57 -1.74 6.28 -11.45
CA LYS A 57 -2.09 7.70 -11.59
C LYS A 57 -0.97 8.59 -11.05
N ALA A 58 -0.69 9.66 -11.79
CA ALA A 58 0.32 10.64 -11.41
C ALA A 58 -0.13 11.47 -10.21
N GLY A 59 0.83 11.86 -9.37
CA GLY A 59 0.60 12.72 -8.22
C GLY A 59 0.95 12.09 -6.87
N ARG A 60 0.61 12.81 -5.80
CA ARG A 60 0.93 12.40 -4.43
C ARG A 60 -0.01 11.30 -4.00
N GLY A 61 0.53 10.14 -3.61
CA GLY A 61 -0.25 8.98 -3.20
C GLY A 61 -0.28 8.77 -1.69
N ALA A 62 -1.36 8.19 -1.19
CA ALA A 62 -1.51 7.69 0.17
C ALA A 62 -2.25 6.35 0.15
N TYR A 63 -2.14 5.56 1.22
CA TYR A 63 -2.74 4.23 1.29
C TYR A 63 -3.68 4.11 2.48
N LEU A 64 -4.85 3.51 2.26
CA LEU A 64 -5.79 3.07 3.29
C LEU A 64 -6.00 1.57 3.16
N CYS A 65 -6.25 0.89 4.28
CA CYS A 65 -6.65 -0.50 4.22
C CYS A 65 -7.98 -0.63 3.46
N SER A 66 -8.18 -1.75 2.77
CA SER A 66 -9.43 -2.08 2.07
C SER A 66 -10.52 -2.54 3.05
N VAL A 67 -10.68 -1.83 4.17
CA VAL A 67 -11.70 -2.08 5.20
C VAL A 67 -12.37 -0.78 5.64
N SER A 68 -13.67 -0.82 5.88
CA SER A 68 -14.51 0.36 6.15
C SER A 68 -14.00 1.23 7.30
N GLU A 69 -13.54 0.61 8.39
CA GLU A 69 -13.02 1.31 9.56
C GLU A 69 -11.89 2.31 9.24
N CYS A 70 -10.99 1.94 8.31
CA CYS A 70 -9.85 2.79 7.97
C CYS A 70 -10.29 4.02 7.18
N TRP A 71 -11.34 3.89 6.38
CA TRP A 71 -11.90 5.01 5.62
C TRP A 71 -12.63 5.99 6.53
N LYS A 72 -13.49 5.48 7.42
CA LYS A 72 -14.16 6.30 8.43
C LYS A 72 -13.14 7.07 9.28
N LYS A 73 -12.18 6.36 9.89
CA LYS A 73 -11.11 6.98 10.70
C LYS A 73 -10.26 7.96 9.88
N GLY A 74 -9.98 7.64 8.62
CA GLY A 74 -9.17 8.44 7.73
C GLY A 74 -9.81 9.79 7.38
N LEU A 75 -11.11 9.79 7.10
CA LEU A 75 -11.88 11.00 6.78
C LEU A 75 -12.22 11.82 8.03
N GLU A 76 -12.57 11.16 9.14
CA GLU A 76 -12.90 11.84 10.41
C GLU A 76 -11.70 12.63 10.95
N LYS A 77 -10.51 12.00 10.98
CA LYS A 77 -9.28 12.62 11.51
C LYS A 77 -8.53 13.48 10.50
N LYS A 78 -9.13 13.75 9.34
CA LYS A 78 -8.51 14.47 8.22
C LYS A 78 -7.16 13.88 7.78
N ALA A 79 -6.98 12.56 7.95
CA ALA A 79 -5.71 11.91 7.66
C ALA A 79 -5.42 11.91 6.15
N VAL A 80 -6.46 11.83 5.32
CA VAL A 80 -6.36 11.91 3.86
C VAL A 80 -5.86 13.29 3.44
N GLU A 81 -6.49 14.37 3.93
CA GLU A 81 -6.09 15.76 3.69
C GLU A 81 -4.62 15.99 4.08
N ASN A 82 -4.25 15.54 5.28
CA ASN A 82 -2.91 15.69 5.81
C ASN A 82 -1.85 14.91 5.01
N ALA A 83 -2.17 13.68 4.61
CA ALA A 83 -1.26 12.81 3.87
C ALA A 83 -1.08 13.28 2.43
N LEU A 84 -2.14 13.74 1.79
CA LEU A 84 -2.15 14.22 0.40
C LEU A 84 -1.84 15.72 0.26
N LYS A 85 -1.79 16.45 1.37
CA LYS A 85 -1.55 17.91 1.42
C LYS A 85 -2.56 18.66 0.57
N VAL A 86 -3.83 18.43 0.84
CA VAL A 86 -4.94 19.02 0.08
C VAL A 86 -6.15 19.18 0.99
N THR A 87 -6.99 20.17 0.71
CA THR A 87 -8.32 20.28 1.31
C THR A 87 -9.30 19.52 0.44
N ILE A 88 -10.06 18.63 1.05
CA ILE A 88 -11.08 17.85 0.35
C ILE A 88 -12.42 18.57 0.52
N ASP A 89 -13.11 18.82 -0.59
CA ASP A 89 -14.46 19.38 -0.60
C ASP A 89 -15.51 18.35 -0.12
N LEU A 90 -16.74 18.82 0.11
CA LEU A 90 -17.79 17.97 0.65
C LEU A 90 -18.16 16.81 -0.28
N GLU A 91 -18.23 17.06 -1.59
CA GLU A 91 -18.60 16.06 -2.60
C GLU A 91 -17.54 14.95 -2.65
N THR A 92 -16.26 15.32 -2.74
CA THR A 92 -15.18 14.34 -2.70
C THR A 92 -15.18 13.57 -1.37
N ARG A 93 -15.43 14.23 -0.24
CA ARG A 93 -15.49 13.56 1.07
C ARG A 93 -16.63 12.55 1.15
N GLN A 94 -17.80 12.88 0.60
CA GLN A 94 -18.95 11.98 0.52
C GLN A 94 -18.62 10.78 -0.36
N HIS A 95 -18.07 11.01 -1.55
CA HIS A 95 -17.68 9.95 -2.47
C HIS A 95 -16.67 8.96 -1.85
N LEU A 96 -15.66 9.48 -1.14
CA LEU A 96 -14.72 8.62 -0.41
C LEU A 96 -15.40 7.88 0.75
N GLY A 97 -16.37 8.50 1.41
CA GLY A 97 -17.16 7.89 2.48
C GLY A 97 -17.98 6.71 1.98
N GLU A 98 -18.77 6.91 0.92
CA GLU A 98 -19.59 5.89 0.27
C GLU A 98 -18.74 4.69 -0.19
N PHE A 99 -17.58 4.95 -0.81
CA PHE A 99 -16.66 3.89 -1.18
C PHE A 99 -16.17 3.11 0.05
N GLY A 100 -15.85 3.82 1.14
CA GLY A 100 -15.41 3.21 2.39
C GLY A 100 -16.49 2.35 3.05
N GLU A 101 -17.75 2.78 3.01
CA GLU A 101 -18.89 2.04 3.56
C GLU A 101 -19.20 0.74 2.80
N ALA A 102 -18.88 0.69 1.51
CA ALA A 102 -19.01 -0.53 0.70
C ALA A 102 -17.94 -1.60 0.99
N LEU A 103 -16.93 -1.31 1.82
CA LEU A 103 -15.85 -2.24 2.16
C LEU A 103 -16.20 -3.11 3.37
N PRO A 104 -15.61 -4.32 3.47
CA PRO A 104 -15.81 -5.17 4.64
C PRO A 104 -15.24 -4.54 5.92
N GLU A 105 -15.82 -4.90 7.07
CA GLU A 105 -15.23 -4.58 8.37
C GLU A 105 -14.01 -5.45 8.64
N ARG A 106 -13.07 -4.97 9.46
CA ARG A 106 -11.79 -5.67 9.70
C ARG A 106 -12.00 -7.07 10.28
N SER A 107 -13.01 -7.24 11.13
CA SER A 107 -13.41 -8.52 11.74
C SER A 107 -13.93 -9.56 10.74
N ALA A 108 -14.39 -9.15 9.55
CA ALA A 108 -14.85 -10.07 8.52
C ALA A 108 -13.72 -10.61 7.63
N VAL A 109 -12.53 -10.00 7.69
CA VAL A 109 -11.38 -10.35 6.82
C VAL A 109 -10.48 -11.42 7.47
N GLU A 110 -10.72 -11.80 8.73
CA GLU A 110 -9.94 -12.80 9.47
C GLU A 110 -10.45 -14.25 9.32
N VAL A 111 -11.34 -14.52 8.36
CA VAL A 111 -11.92 -15.86 8.14
C VAL A 111 -11.60 -16.35 6.73
N GLU A 112 -10.36 -16.75 6.47
CA GLU A 112 -9.98 -17.72 5.41
C GLU A 112 -8.50 -18.13 5.52
#